data_AF-A0AAD6WH53-F1
#
_entry.id   AF-A0AAD6WH53-F1
#
_cell.length_a   1.000
_cell.length_b   1.000
_cell.length_c   1.000
_cell.angle_alpha   90.00
_cell.angle_beta   90.00
_cell.angle_gamma   90.00
#
_symmetry.space_group_name_H-M   'P 1'
#
loop_
_entity.id
_entity.type
_entity.pdbx_description
1 polymer ?
#
loop_
_entity_poly.entity_id
_entity_poly.type
_entity_poly.pdbx_seq_one_letter_code
_entity_poly.pdbx_strand_id
1 'polypeptide(L)'
;METTSVLLHSKTIPFSFTISHNSSRKFSFRHSNKQFQSRLSNNNFLFGKSLKPIKNQAELPFSLYQSTSSLKITRTHLSSPPKCSYSGSASTDGSQNHPFLKPFKNLSLDKLKATFLQLTPIDIIKWSGILSIAIAATKWTVNLVLNPFFWMYFSWTWLFWPWFVAISLAVYGLYCFYKHSIGEASIFEQIAIVTSVFTWLTLVPPAHFNGYLQGWPFVFFFVYHYFFFFNVSVRKRLYGDYYARPHDPKWDLHPPRWSRLLFCVGVMVGHWLAAFEGPELHLIPGGWSNVGIWILILATLLMQYNSTFYLAKYSEKVVVPIAVVQFGPFRWVRHPIYSSTMLLFATYFLALRAPLSLLFVVAVCLMYYGQKAKMEEDLMIETFGEKYLEYMGKVRYKFIPLVY
;
A
#
# COMPACT_ATOMS: atom_id res chain seq x y z
N MET A 1 24.81 36.51 -1.31
CA MET A 1 23.37 36.25 -1.09
C MET A 1 23.22 34.75 -0.94
N GLU A 2 23.22 34.31 0.32
CA GLU A 2 23.15 32.92 0.73
C GLU A 2 21.72 32.39 0.53
N THR A 3 21.58 31.25 -0.13
CA THR A 3 20.30 30.55 -0.28
C THR A 3 20.14 29.53 0.84
N THR A 4 19.32 29.88 1.81
CA THR A 4 18.93 29.05 2.95
C THR A 4 18.16 27.81 2.51
N SER A 5 18.76 26.65 2.74
CA SER A 5 18.14 25.34 2.64
C SER A 5 17.21 25.12 3.84
N VAL A 6 15.90 25.12 3.62
CA VAL A 6 14.90 24.79 4.65
C VAL A 6 14.78 23.27 4.75
N LEU A 7 15.60 22.68 5.62
CA LEU A 7 15.43 21.31 6.12
C LEU A 7 14.32 21.30 7.18
N LEU A 8 13.13 20.82 6.81
CA LEU A 8 12.08 20.52 7.79
C LEU A 8 12.33 19.14 8.39
N HIS A 9 12.83 19.17 9.62
CA HIS A 9 13.07 18.02 10.49
C HIS A 9 11.74 17.29 10.75
N SER A 10 11.55 16.11 10.18
CA SER A 10 10.47 15.21 10.58
C SER A 10 10.85 14.59 11.93
N LYS A 11 10.14 14.95 12.99
CA LYS A 11 10.24 14.29 14.30
C LYS A 11 9.55 12.92 14.18
N THR A 12 10.30 11.90 13.81
CA THR A 12 9.91 10.50 14.01
C THR A 12 10.04 10.18 15.51
N ILE A 13 9.03 9.52 16.07
CA ILE A 13 9.05 9.05 17.46
C ILE A 13 10.11 7.94 17.53
N PRO A 14 11.14 8.04 18.40
CA PRO A 14 12.22 7.06 18.43
C PRO A 14 11.72 5.70 18.91
N PHE A 15 12.07 4.65 18.19
CA PHE A 15 11.85 3.27 18.59
C PHE A 15 12.94 2.87 19.60
N SER A 16 12.76 3.22 20.88
CA SER A 16 13.78 2.92 21.90
C SER A 16 13.69 1.46 22.40
N PHE A 17 14.77 0.73 22.18
CA PHE A 17 15.12 -0.49 22.90
C PHE A 17 15.77 -0.09 24.23
N THR A 18 14.99 0.01 25.30
CA THR A 18 15.53 0.00 26.66
C THR A 18 15.45 -1.40 27.23
N ILE A 19 16.57 -2.13 27.15
CA ILE A 19 16.82 -3.29 28.01
C ILE A 19 17.06 -2.71 29.41
N SER A 20 16.02 -2.68 30.24
CA SER A 20 16.18 -2.36 31.65
C SER A 20 16.78 -3.57 32.35
N HIS A 21 18.08 -3.50 32.65
CA HIS A 21 18.79 -4.45 33.46
C HIS A 21 18.29 -4.31 34.90
N ASN A 22 17.51 -5.28 35.35
CA ASN A 22 17.01 -5.38 36.72
C ASN A 22 18.20 -5.58 37.66
N SER A 23 18.55 -4.56 38.47
CA SER A 23 19.36 -4.78 39.67
C SER A 23 19.07 -3.72 40.74
N SER A 24 18.94 -4.22 41.96
CA SER A 24 18.86 -3.55 43.27
C SER A 24 17.49 -3.03 43.74
N ARG A 25 17.02 -3.75 44.75
CA ARG A 25 15.91 -3.50 45.68
C ARG A 25 15.91 -2.08 46.27
N LYS A 26 14.71 -1.52 46.47
CA LYS A 26 14.31 -0.91 47.75
C LYS A 26 12.78 -0.76 47.82
N PHE A 27 12.19 -1.48 48.78
CA PHE A 27 10.83 -1.32 49.27
C PHE A 27 10.67 0.04 49.96
N SER A 28 9.53 0.71 49.78
CA SER A 28 9.00 1.62 50.81
C SER A 28 7.47 1.68 50.76
N PHE A 29 6.85 1.36 51.90
CA PHE A 29 5.42 1.39 52.20
C PHE A 29 4.88 2.82 52.44
N ARG A 30 3.62 3.05 52.04
CA ARG A 30 2.54 3.90 52.65
C ARG A 30 1.70 4.60 51.58
N HIS A 31 0.40 4.87 51.71
CA HIS A 31 -0.64 4.48 52.67
C HIS A 31 -2.00 4.61 51.93
N SER A 32 -2.92 3.70 52.17
CA SER A 32 -4.31 3.76 51.68
C SER A 32 -5.08 4.97 52.22
N ASN A 33 -5.99 5.53 51.42
CA ASN A 33 -7.23 6.10 51.94
C ASN A 33 -8.41 5.71 51.06
N LYS A 34 -9.36 4.98 51.66
CA LYS A 34 -10.69 4.65 51.15
C LYS A 34 -11.61 5.84 51.47
N GLN A 35 -12.49 6.20 50.55
CA GLN A 35 -13.77 6.77 50.94
C GLN A 35 -14.86 6.28 49.99
N PHE A 36 -15.79 5.53 50.59
CA PHE A 36 -17.04 5.03 50.06
C PHE A 36 -18.11 5.97 50.61
N GLN A 37 -19.03 6.47 49.78
CA GLN A 37 -20.31 6.96 50.29
C GLN A 37 -21.41 6.73 49.27
N SER A 38 -22.43 6.00 49.73
CA SER A 38 -23.61 5.57 49.00
C SER A 38 -24.82 6.44 49.33
N ARG A 39 -25.76 6.47 48.39
CA ARG A 39 -27.22 6.70 48.54
C ARG A 39 -27.68 8.06 49.07
N LEU A 40 -28.51 8.74 48.26
CA LEU A 40 -29.85 9.10 48.71
C LEU A 40 -30.86 9.08 47.56
N SER A 41 -31.98 8.43 47.82
CA SER A 41 -33.20 8.35 47.03
C SER A 41 -34.05 9.60 47.27
N ASN A 42 -34.76 10.09 46.25
CA ASN A 42 -36.04 10.75 46.48
C ASN A 42 -36.98 10.60 45.27
N ASN A 43 -38.16 10.04 45.54
CA ASN A 43 -39.34 10.04 44.69
C ASN A 43 -40.14 11.34 44.92
N ASN A 44 -40.83 11.84 43.90
CA ASN A 44 -42.31 11.90 43.83
C ASN A 44 -42.87 12.89 42.77
N PHE A 45 -43.84 12.37 41.99
CA PHE A 45 -45.10 12.98 41.52
C PHE A 45 -45.06 14.21 40.57
N LEU A 46 -45.99 14.47 39.63
CA LEU A 46 -46.99 13.75 38.82
C LEU A 46 -47.63 14.82 37.88
N PHE A 47 -48.53 14.41 36.97
CA PHE A 47 -49.29 15.16 35.92
C PHE A 47 -48.53 15.43 34.61
N GLY A 48 -48.94 14.98 33.41
CA GLY A 48 -50.21 14.43 32.94
C GLY A 48 -50.87 15.40 31.95
N LYS A 49 -50.80 15.11 30.63
CA LYS A 49 -51.94 15.21 29.69
C LYS A 49 -51.59 14.74 28.27
N SER A 50 -52.48 13.85 27.82
CA SER A 50 -52.77 13.38 26.47
C SER A 50 -53.00 14.51 25.46
N LEU A 51 -52.64 14.28 24.17
CA LEU A 51 -53.54 14.40 23.00
C LEU A 51 -52.78 14.15 21.67
N LYS A 52 -53.20 13.09 20.96
CA LYS A 52 -53.17 12.90 19.49
C LYS A 52 -54.66 12.72 19.07
N PRO A 53 -55.07 12.68 17.78
CA PRO A 53 -54.40 12.96 16.49
C PRO A 53 -55.24 13.89 15.57
N ILE A 54 -54.69 14.35 14.43
CA ILE A 54 -55.52 14.78 13.28
C ILE A 54 -54.98 14.18 11.98
N LYS A 55 -55.84 13.41 11.32
CA LYS A 55 -55.80 12.95 9.92
C LYS A 55 -56.15 14.12 8.99
N ASN A 56 -55.64 14.11 7.77
CA ASN A 56 -56.44 14.46 6.59
C ASN A 56 -55.96 13.68 5.36
N GLN A 57 -56.92 13.03 4.69
CA GLN A 57 -56.87 12.42 3.37
C GLN A 57 -57.52 13.38 2.37
N ALA A 58 -57.05 13.38 1.12
CA ALA A 58 -57.80 13.60 -0.13
C ALA A 58 -56.81 13.30 -1.27
N GLU A 59 -56.83 12.11 -1.88
CA GLU A 59 -57.63 11.69 -3.05
C GLU A 59 -57.04 12.12 -4.41
N LEU A 60 -56.84 11.08 -5.25
CA LEU A 60 -56.40 10.94 -6.65
C LEU A 60 -57.48 11.48 -7.64
N PRO A 61 -57.47 11.26 -8.98
CA PRO A 61 -56.51 10.58 -9.89
C PRO A 61 -56.24 11.34 -11.22
N PHE A 62 -55.31 10.86 -12.06
CA PHE A 62 -55.58 10.73 -13.50
C PHE A 62 -54.61 9.73 -14.16
N SER A 63 -55.15 8.99 -15.11
CA SER A 63 -54.72 7.72 -15.65
C SER A 63 -54.24 7.81 -17.10
N LEU A 64 -53.37 6.86 -17.47
CA LEU A 64 -53.28 6.15 -18.77
C LEU A 64 -53.07 6.96 -20.06
N TYR A 65 -51.96 6.68 -20.77
CA TYR A 65 -51.99 5.94 -22.04
C TYR A 65 -50.59 5.48 -22.48
N GLN A 66 -50.47 4.19 -22.83
CA GLN A 66 -49.39 3.63 -23.64
C GLN A 66 -49.52 4.10 -25.08
N SER A 67 -48.41 4.37 -25.78
CA SER A 67 -48.16 3.73 -27.08
C SER A 67 -46.70 3.86 -27.52
N THR A 68 -46.26 2.79 -28.17
CA THR A 68 -44.98 2.51 -28.82
C THR A 68 -44.76 3.34 -30.08
N SER A 69 -43.54 3.83 -30.32
CA SER A 69 -43.00 3.90 -31.69
C SER A 69 -41.47 3.93 -31.71
N SER A 70 -40.96 3.14 -32.65
CA SER A 70 -39.56 2.89 -32.98
C SER A 70 -38.92 4.05 -33.76
N LEU A 71 -37.67 4.41 -33.43
CA LEU A 71 -36.78 5.13 -34.35
C LEU A 71 -35.39 4.48 -34.35
N LYS A 72 -35.02 3.89 -35.49
CA LYS A 72 -33.66 3.50 -35.87
C LYS A 72 -33.03 4.63 -36.73
N ILE A 73 -31.71 4.53 -36.92
CA ILE A 73 -30.86 5.14 -37.97
C ILE A 73 -30.37 6.57 -37.57
N THR A 74 -29.10 7.00 -37.60
CA THR A 74 -27.91 6.66 -38.44
C THR A 74 -26.57 7.04 -37.78
N ARG A 75 -25.49 6.32 -38.15
CA ARG A 75 -24.07 6.71 -38.02
C ARG A 75 -23.69 7.83 -39.01
N THR A 76 -22.78 8.73 -38.62
CA THR A 76 -21.90 9.51 -39.52
C THR A 76 -20.52 9.64 -38.84
N HIS A 77 -19.49 8.90 -39.28
CA HIS A 77 -18.45 9.25 -40.27
C HIS A 77 -17.63 10.50 -39.89
N LEU A 78 -16.38 10.30 -39.40
CA LEU A 78 -15.11 10.26 -40.15
C LEU A 78 -14.60 11.67 -40.52
N SER A 79 -13.61 12.17 -39.77
CA SER A 79 -12.89 13.41 -40.08
C SER A 79 -11.47 13.06 -40.53
N SER A 80 -11.24 13.20 -41.84
CA SER A 80 -9.96 13.15 -42.55
C SER A 80 -9.17 14.48 -42.40
N PRO A 81 -7.85 14.49 -42.67
CA PRO A 81 -6.91 15.50 -42.15
C PRO A 81 -6.84 16.78 -43.01
N PRO A 82 -6.40 17.92 -42.46
CA PRO A 82 -6.28 19.15 -43.24
C PRO A 82 -5.00 19.20 -44.08
N LYS A 83 -5.18 19.69 -45.31
CA LYS A 83 -4.17 19.99 -46.34
C LYS A 83 -3.27 21.16 -45.92
N CYS A 84 -1.99 21.09 -46.33
CA CYS A 84 -1.08 22.23 -46.36
C CYS A 84 -1.52 23.26 -47.41
N SER A 85 -1.50 24.54 -47.04
CA SER A 85 -1.28 25.64 -47.98
C SER A 85 -0.47 26.75 -47.31
N TYR A 86 0.56 27.18 -48.01
CA TYR A 86 1.52 28.22 -47.64
C TYR A 86 1.05 29.54 -48.25
N SER A 87 0.90 30.60 -47.45
CA SER A 87 0.87 31.98 -47.94
C SER A 87 1.18 32.93 -46.79
N GLY A 88 2.26 33.69 -46.94
CA GLY A 88 2.74 34.64 -45.94
C GLY A 88 2.01 35.97 -45.95
N SER A 89 1.98 36.62 -44.80
CA SER A 89 2.21 38.06 -44.63
C SER A 89 2.23 38.36 -43.13
N ALA A 90 3.14 39.22 -42.73
CA ALA A 90 3.45 39.54 -41.36
C ALA A 90 2.42 40.52 -40.75
N SER A 91 1.98 40.26 -39.52
CA SER A 91 1.80 41.28 -38.50
C SER A 91 1.66 40.64 -37.12
N THR A 92 1.99 41.46 -36.14
CA THR A 92 2.45 41.18 -34.77
C THR A 92 1.38 40.79 -33.77
N ASP A 93 1.85 40.10 -32.73
CA ASP A 93 1.30 39.97 -31.37
C ASP A 93 0.09 39.08 -31.10
N GLY A 94 0.38 37.97 -30.40
CA GLY A 94 -0.61 37.06 -29.82
C GLY A 94 0.08 35.89 -29.11
N SER A 95 0.58 36.12 -27.89
CA SER A 95 1.30 35.13 -27.09
C SER A 95 0.41 33.95 -26.68
N GLN A 96 0.66 32.77 -27.25
CA GLN A 96 0.23 31.49 -26.65
C GLN A 96 1.45 30.65 -26.26
N ASN A 97 1.62 30.49 -24.94
CA ASN A 97 2.72 29.81 -24.28
C ASN A 97 2.53 28.28 -24.34
N HIS A 98 3.19 27.58 -25.27
CA HIS A 98 3.36 26.13 -25.18
C HIS A 98 4.59 25.79 -24.31
N PRO A 99 4.43 25.10 -23.16
CA PRO A 99 5.53 24.84 -22.21
C PRO A 99 6.64 23.94 -22.76
N PHE A 100 6.33 23.10 -23.75
CA PHE A 100 7.24 22.08 -24.28
C PHE A 100 8.23 22.59 -25.34
N LEU A 101 8.04 23.78 -25.91
CA LEU A 101 8.93 24.36 -26.92
C LEU A 101 9.86 25.45 -26.35
N LYS A 102 9.77 25.76 -25.05
CA LYS A 102 10.64 26.72 -24.37
C LYS A 102 12.14 26.35 -24.36
N PRO A 103 12.56 25.06 -24.28
CA PRO A 103 13.97 24.72 -24.32
C PRO A 103 14.59 24.93 -25.72
N PHE A 104 13.80 24.70 -26.78
CA PHE A 104 14.27 24.75 -28.16
C PHE A 104 14.20 26.15 -28.78
N LYS A 105 13.32 27.04 -28.30
CA LYS A 105 13.27 28.45 -28.73
C LYS A 105 14.47 29.29 -28.25
N ASN A 106 15.15 28.88 -27.18
CA ASN A 106 16.31 29.59 -26.63
C ASN A 106 17.67 29.14 -27.22
N LEU A 107 17.67 28.13 -28.09
CA LEU A 107 18.83 27.73 -28.90
C LEU A 107 18.87 28.62 -30.15
N SER A 108 19.17 29.91 -29.98
CA SER A 108 19.40 30.78 -31.13
C SER A 108 20.71 30.36 -31.82
N LEU A 109 20.65 30.17 -33.14
CA LEU A 109 21.83 29.87 -33.96
C LEU A 109 22.93 30.93 -33.80
N ASP A 110 22.56 32.16 -33.45
CA ASP A 110 23.49 33.25 -33.18
C ASP A 110 24.21 33.09 -31.83
N LYS A 111 23.56 32.54 -30.79
CA LYS A 111 24.24 32.17 -29.54
C LYS A 111 25.19 30.99 -29.74
N LEU A 112 24.78 29.99 -30.53
CA LEU A 112 25.67 28.88 -30.91
C LEU A 112 26.87 29.41 -31.70
N LYS A 113 26.67 30.26 -32.72
CA LYS A 113 27.76 30.89 -33.50
C LYS A 113 28.68 31.74 -32.63
N ALA A 114 28.15 32.55 -31.72
CA ALA A 114 28.95 33.37 -30.81
C ALA A 114 29.78 32.50 -29.84
N THR A 115 29.20 31.40 -29.35
CA THR A 115 29.91 30.40 -28.54
C THR A 115 31.00 29.71 -29.36
N PHE A 116 30.73 29.35 -30.62
CA PHE A 116 31.70 28.76 -31.55
C PHE A 116 32.86 29.70 -31.89
N LEU A 117 32.62 31.02 -31.93
CA LEU A 117 33.65 32.04 -32.18
C LEU A 117 34.53 32.33 -30.95
N GLN A 118 34.06 32.01 -29.75
CA GLN A 118 34.80 32.16 -28.48
C GLN A 118 35.52 30.87 -28.03
N LEU A 119 35.33 29.75 -28.72
CA LEU A 119 35.99 28.49 -28.37
C LEU A 119 37.49 28.58 -28.62
N THR A 120 38.28 28.38 -27.57
CA THR A 120 39.71 28.16 -27.74
C THR A 120 39.96 26.79 -28.37
N PRO A 121 41.05 26.59 -29.14
CA PRO A 121 41.40 25.29 -29.69
C PRO A 121 41.45 24.18 -28.63
N ILE A 122 41.79 24.53 -27.40
CA ILE A 122 41.86 23.64 -26.23
C ILE A 122 40.46 23.19 -25.79
N ASP A 123 39.45 24.07 -25.85
CA ASP A 123 38.08 23.70 -25.49
C ASP A 123 37.46 22.77 -26.53
N ILE A 124 37.76 22.96 -27.82
CA ILE A 124 37.32 22.06 -28.90
C ILE A 124 37.89 20.65 -28.68
N ILE A 125 39.16 20.54 -28.32
CA ILE A 125 39.80 19.25 -28.01
C ILE A 125 39.14 18.59 -26.79
N LYS A 126 38.86 19.35 -25.72
CA LYS A 126 38.17 18.83 -24.52
C LYS A 126 36.77 18.30 -24.84
N TRP A 127 35.96 19.09 -25.55
CA TRP A 127 34.59 18.70 -25.92
C TRP A 127 34.58 17.53 -26.89
N SER A 128 35.52 17.46 -27.83
CA SER A 128 35.71 16.31 -28.72
C SER A 128 36.10 15.04 -27.94
N GLY A 129 36.98 15.16 -26.95
CA GLY A 129 37.35 14.05 -26.05
C GLY A 129 36.17 13.53 -25.25
N ILE A 130 35.38 14.43 -24.62
CA ILE A 130 34.17 14.06 -23.88
C ILE A 130 33.15 13.39 -24.80
N LEU A 131 32.94 13.94 -26.00
CA LEU A 131 32.01 13.37 -26.99
C LEU A 131 32.47 11.99 -27.45
N SER A 132 33.76 11.79 -27.69
CA SER A 132 34.34 10.50 -28.07
C SER A 132 34.15 9.45 -26.96
N ILE A 133 34.41 9.81 -25.70
CA ILE A 133 34.17 8.94 -24.54
C ILE A 133 32.68 8.60 -24.44
N ALA A 134 31.79 9.59 -24.62
CA ALA A 134 30.35 9.38 -24.58
C ALA A 134 29.88 8.45 -25.71
N ILE A 135 30.38 8.62 -26.93
CA ILE A 135 30.08 7.74 -28.08
C ILE A 135 30.61 6.33 -27.81
N ALA A 136 31.82 6.19 -27.28
CA ALA A 136 32.40 4.90 -26.93
C ALA A 136 31.60 4.18 -25.83
N ALA A 137 31.23 4.90 -24.76
CA ALA A 137 30.39 4.38 -23.68
C ALA A 137 29.00 3.98 -24.20
N THR A 138 28.42 4.79 -25.09
CA THR A 138 27.12 4.48 -25.72
C THR A 138 27.23 3.24 -26.59
N LYS A 139 28.25 3.15 -27.46
CA LYS A 139 28.49 1.98 -28.30
C LYS A 139 28.72 0.72 -27.47
N TRP A 140 29.49 0.82 -26.39
CA TRP A 140 29.71 -0.29 -25.46
C TRP A 140 28.40 -0.72 -24.79
N THR A 141 27.61 0.24 -24.30
CA THR A 141 26.31 -0.02 -23.67
C THR A 141 25.32 -0.66 -24.64
N VAL A 142 25.23 -0.13 -25.87
CA VAL A 142 24.37 -0.69 -26.93
C VAL A 142 24.81 -2.10 -27.28
N ASN A 143 26.11 -2.34 -27.46
CA ASN A 143 26.62 -3.68 -27.74
C ASN A 143 26.34 -4.66 -26.59
N LEU A 144 26.45 -4.22 -25.34
CA LEU A 144 26.17 -5.04 -24.17
C LEU A 144 24.68 -5.37 -24.06
N VAL A 145 23.80 -4.38 -24.24
CA VAL A 145 22.34 -4.55 -24.17
C VAL A 145 21.77 -5.30 -25.37
N LEU A 146 22.35 -5.16 -26.56
CA LEU A 146 21.92 -5.94 -27.75
C LEU A 146 22.55 -7.33 -27.80
N ASN A 147 23.48 -7.65 -26.89
CA ASN A 147 24.09 -8.97 -26.84
C ASN A 147 23.08 -10.00 -26.28
N PRO A 148 22.70 -11.04 -27.04
CA PRO A 148 21.80 -12.08 -26.54
C PRO A 148 22.37 -12.82 -25.33
N PHE A 149 23.69 -12.97 -25.24
CA PHE A 149 24.33 -13.61 -24.09
C PHE A 149 24.20 -12.78 -22.82
N PHE A 150 24.20 -11.44 -22.92
CA PHE A 150 23.98 -10.59 -21.74
C PHE A 150 22.62 -10.89 -21.13
N TRP A 151 21.55 -10.91 -21.93
CA TRP A 151 20.21 -11.22 -21.43
C TRP A 151 20.07 -12.65 -20.94
N MET A 152 20.78 -13.60 -21.55
CA MET A 152 20.83 -14.99 -21.08
C MET A 152 21.43 -15.08 -19.66
N TYR A 153 22.63 -14.53 -19.45
CA TYR A 153 23.29 -14.55 -18.14
C TYR A 153 22.57 -13.66 -17.11
N PHE A 154 22.03 -12.52 -17.54
CA PHE A 154 21.18 -11.67 -16.69
C PHE A 154 19.89 -12.39 -16.28
N SER A 155 19.27 -13.17 -17.16
CA SER A 155 18.13 -14.00 -16.77
C SER A 155 18.55 -15.09 -15.78
N TRP A 156 19.77 -15.63 -15.90
CA TRP A 156 20.27 -16.65 -14.97
C TRP A 156 20.48 -16.12 -13.56
N THR A 157 20.82 -14.83 -13.38
CA THR A 157 20.93 -14.24 -12.03
C THR A 157 19.57 -14.10 -11.34
N TRP A 158 18.48 -14.02 -12.11
CA TRP A 158 17.11 -14.06 -11.60
C TRP A 158 16.58 -15.49 -11.41
N LEU A 159 17.04 -16.43 -12.22
CA LEU A 159 16.61 -17.83 -12.18
C LEU A 159 17.32 -18.62 -11.08
N PHE A 160 18.64 -18.51 -11.00
CA PHE A 160 19.49 -19.19 -10.02
C PHE A 160 19.90 -18.16 -8.97
N TRP A 161 19.19 -18.10 -7.84
CA TRP A 161 19.47 -17.09 -6.83
C TRP A 161 20.81 -17.36 -6.15
N PRO A 162 21.86 -16.58 -6.41
CA PRO A 162 23.13 -16.81 -5.76
C PRO A 162 22.98 -16.39 -4.30
N TRP A 163 23.41 -17.25 -3.37
CA TRP A 163 23.39 -16.94 -1.94
C TRP A 163 24.02 -15.59 -1.61
N PHE A 164 25.07 -15.20 -2.33
CA PHE A 164 25.71 -13.89 -2.17
C PHE A 164 24.74 -12.72 -2.40
N VAL A 165 23.84 -12.81 -3.39
CA VAL A 165 22.85 -11.76 -3.68
C VAL A 165 21.78 -11.72 -2.58
N ALA A 166 21.27 -12.88 -2.16
CA ALA A 166 20.29 -12.98 -1.09
C ALA A 166 20.84 -12.42 0.23
N ILE A 167 22.06 -12.79 0.61
CA ILE A 167 22.75 -12.32 1.82
C ILE A 167 23.02 -10.82 1.72
N SER A 168 23.50 -10.32 0.57
CA SER A 168 23.75 -8.89 0.37
C SER A 168 22.46 -8.07 0.53
N LEU A 169 21.34 -8.56 -0.01
CA LEU A 169 20.02 -7.94 0.18
C LEU A 169 19.56 -7.99 1.64
N ALA A 170 19.85 -9.07 2.38
CA ALA A 170 19.54 -9.18 3.80
C ALA A 170 20.31 -8.14 4.61
N VAL A 171 21.62 -8.08 4.42
CA VAL A 171 22.54 -7.17 5.12
C VAL A 171 22.17 -5.72 4.81
N TYR A 172 21.94 -5.40 3.54
CA TYR A 172 21.50 -4.06 3.14
C TYR A 172 20.14 -3.70 3.73
N GLY A 173 19.17 -4.64 3.72
CA GLY A 173 17.85 -4.45 4.33
C GLY A 173 17.93 -4.18 5.84
N LEU A 174 18.78 -4.92 6.57
CA LEU A 174 19.03 -4.72 8.00
C LEU A 174 19.71 -3.37 8.28
N TYR A 175 20.69 -2.98 7.45
CA TYR A 175 21.32 -1.67 7.54
C TYR A 175 20.30 -0.53 7.34
N CYS A 176 19.46 -0.63 6.32
CA CYS A 176 18.39 0.34 6.10
C CYS A 176 17.37 0.34 7.25
N PHE A 177 17.05 -0.82 7.83
CA PHE A 177 16.16 -0.93 8.98
C PHE A 177 16.75 -0.26 10.23
N TYR A 178 18.04 -0.46 10.50
CA TYR A 178 18.74 0.25 11.56
C TYR A 178 18.65 1.78 11.37
N LYS A 179 18.96 2.27 10.17
CA LYS A 179 18.83 3.69 9.83
C LYS A 179 17.39 4.21 9.96
N HIS A 180 16.40 3.38 9.60
CA HIS A 180 14.98 3.71 9.76
C HIS A 180 14.57 3.80 11.23
N SER A 181 15.09 2.91 12.10
CA SER A 181 14.80 2.93 13.53
C SER A 181 15.32 4.19 14.24
N ILE A 182 16.37 4.81 13.70
CA ILE A 182 16.94 6.09 14.17
C ILE A 182 16.18 7.29 13.58
N GLY A 183 15.37 7.09 12.54
CA GLY A 183 14.58 8.13 11.89
C GLY A 183 15.30 8.85 10.73
N GLU A 184 16.45 8.34 10.29
CA GLU A 184 17.27 8.97 9.24
C GLU A 184 17.07 8.35 7.84
N ALA A 185 16.22 7.32 7.72
CA ALA A 185 16.07 6.58 6.47
C ALA A 185 15.32 7.39 5.39
N SER A 186 15.94 7.46 4.21
CA SER A 186 15.33 7.96 2.98
C SER A 186 14.20 7.05 2.47
N ILE A 187 13.35 7.58 1.59
CA ILE A 187 12.27 6.81 0.95
C ILE A 187 12.82 5.59 0.21
N PHE A 188 13.96 5.72 -0.46
CA PHE A 188 14.60 4.61 -1.17
C PHE A 188 15.08 3.51 -0.22
N GLU A 189 15.62 3.88 0.95
CA GLU A 189 16.03 2.93 1.98
C GLU A 189 14.81 2.23 2.59
N GLN A 190 13.68 2.91 2.76
CA GLN A 190 12.43 2.29 3.19
C GLN A 190 11.91 1.27 2.17
N ILE A 191 11.98 1.60 0.87
CA ILE A 191 11.66 0.65 -0.21
C ILE A 191 12.62 -0.54 -0.15
N ALA A 192 13.93 -0.31 0.07
CA ALA A 192 14.91 -1.37 0.18
C ALA A 192 14.63 -2.35 1.34
N ILE A 193 14.15 -1.86 2.49
CA ILE A 193 13.71 -2.71 3.61
C ILE A 193 12.58 -3.64 3.14
N VAL A 194 11.54 -3.07 2.52
CA VAL A 194 10.37 -3.82 2.06
C VAL A 194 10.78 -4.85 1.00
N THR A 195 11.59 -4.46 0.03
CA THR A 195 12.11 -5.34 -1.01
C THR A 195 12.94 -6.48 -0.43
N SER A 196 13.82 -6.19 0.54
CA SER A 196 14.63 -7.20 1.21
C SER A 196 13.76 -8.21 1.95
N VAL A 197 12.76 -7.74 2.73
CA VAL A 197 11.85 -8.62 3.47
C VAL A 197 11.05 -9.52 2.53
N PHE A 198 10.43 -8.98 1.47
CA PHE A 198 9.64 -9.81 0.56
C PHE A 198 10.52 -10.73 -0.30
N THR A 199 11.75 -10.34 -0.61
CA THR A 199 12.71 -11.25 -1.22
C THR A 199 12.96 -12.47 -0.34
N TRP A 200 13.24 -12.27 0.95
CA TRP A 200 13.48 -13.35 1.90
C TRP A 200 12.24 -14.16 2.26
N LEU A 201 11.05 -13.61 1.99
CA LEU A 201 9.79 -14.25 2.29
C LEU A 201 9.25 -15.07 1.12
N THR A 202 9.24 -14.52 -0.10
CA THR A 202 8.54 -15.16 -1.23
C THR A 202 9.46 -15.85 -2.22
N LEU A 203 10.74 -15.50 -2.21
CA LEU A 203 11.65 -15.72 -3.33
C LEU A 203 12.88 -16.56 -2.94
N VAL A 204 13.57 -16.24 -1.85
CA VAL A 204 14.69 -17.04 -1.34
C VAL A 204 14.28 -18.46 -0.96
N PRO A 205 13.16 -18.71 -0.24
CA PRO A 205 12.84 -20.07 0.19
C PRO A 205 12.57 -21.02 -0.98
N PRO A 206 11.73 -20.68 -1.97
CA PRO A 206 11.55 -21.54 -3.15
C PRO A 206 12.85 -21.73 -3.95
N ALA A 207 13.68 -20.69 -4.09
CA ALA A 207 14.96 -20.78 -4.77
C ALA A 207 15.92 -21.76 -4.08
N HIS A 208 15.94 -21.77 -2.74
CA HIS A 208 16.79 -22.66 -1.95
C HIS A 208 16.43 -24.13 -2.15
N PHE A 209 15.14 -24.47 -2.05
CA PHE A 209 14.71 -25.87 -2.11
C PHE A 209 14.61 -26.42 -3.54
N ASN A 210 14.27 -25.58 -4.52
CA ASN A 210 14.13 -25.99 -5.92
C ASN A 210 15.41 -25.80 -6.75
N GLY A 211 16.35 -24.98 -6.28
CA GLY A 211 17.56 -24.59 -7.03
C GLY A 211 17.33 -23.57 -8.15
N TYR A 212 16.07 -23.29 -8.50
CA TYR A 212 15.70 -22.29 -9.49
C TYR A 212 14.36 -21.63 -9.14
N LEU A 213 14.06 -20.48 -9.78
CA LEU A 213 12.79 -19.77 -9.62
C LEU A 213 11.95 -19.74 -10.89
N GLN A 214 10.70 -20.15 -10.79
CA GLN A 214 9.75 -20.06 -11.89
C GLN A 214 8.32 -19.91 -11.37
N GLY A 215 7.50 -19.15 -12.11
CA GLY A 215 6.06 -19.07 -11.88
C GLY A 215 5.67 -18.22 -10.66
N TRP A 216 4.96 -18.84 -9.73
CA TRP A 216 4.27 -18.15 -8.62
C TRP A 216 5.16 -17.29 -7.71
N PRO A 217 6.37 -17.70 -7.29
CA PRO A 217 7.23 -16.87 -6.45
C PRO A 217 7.44 -15.44 -6.97
N PHE A 218 7.62 -15.26 -8.28
CA PHE A 218 7.74 -13.93 -8.90
C PHE A 218 6.43 -13.15 -8.88
N VAL A 219 5.32 -13.80 -9.21
CA VAL A 219 4.00 -13.16 -9.17
C VAL A 219 3.72 -12.64 -7.77
N PHE A 220 3.94 -13.47 -6.74
CA PHE A 220 3.70 -13.07 -5.36
C PHE A 220 4.70 -12.03 -4.86
N PHE A 221 5.96 -12.05 -5.31
CA PHE A 221 6.88 -10.95 -5.00
C PHE A 221 6.28 -9.59 -5.38
N PHE A 222 5.79 -9.44 -6.61
CA PHE A 222 5.17 -8.19 -7.06
C PHE A 222 3.82 -7.92 -6.38
N VAL A 223 2.98 -8.95 -6.19
CA VAL A 223 1.69 -8.81 -5.51
C VAL A 223 1.89 -8.36 -4.07
N TYR A 224 2.87 -8.88 -3.33
CA TYR A 224 3.18 -8.46 -1.96
C TYR A 224 3.61 -6.99 -1.93
N HIS A 225 4.57 -6.60 -2.79
CA HIS A 225 4.96 -5.19 -2.90
C HIS A 225 3.72 -4.31 -3.13
N TYR A 226 2.94 -4.62 -4.15
CA TYR A 226 1.77 -3.85 -4.51
C TYR A 226 0.71 -3.80 -3.39
N PHE A 227 0.48 -4.92 -2.70
CA PHE A 227 -0.46 -5.03 -1.59
C PHE A 227 -0.11 -4.12 -0.41
N PHE A 228 1.17 -4.04 -0.03
CA PHE A 228 1.59 -3.19 1.10
C PHE A 228 1.73 -1.72 0.70
N PHE A 229 2.09 -1.41 -0.55
CA PHE A 229 2.09 -0.04 -1.08
C PHE A 229 0.69 0.55 -1.25
N PHE A 230 -0.34 -0.30 -1.28
CA PHE A 230 -1.71 0.08 -1.51
C PHE A 230 -2.23 1.17 -0.56
N ASN A 231 -1.93 1.03 0.73
CA ASN A 231 -2.27 2.02 1.76
C ASN A 231 -1.68 3.40 1.45
N VAL A 232 -0.43 3.40 0.98
CA VAL A 232 0.31 4.62 0.66
C VAL A 232 -0.25 5.26 -0.61
N SER A 233 -0.50 4.47 -1.66
CA SER A 233 -1.05 4.95 -2.94
C SER A 233 -2.47 5.52 -2.81
N VAL A 234 -3.36 4.84 -2.08
CA VAL A 234 -4.75 5.30 -1.89
C VAL A 234 -4.78 6.61 -1.11
N ARG A 235 -3.96 6.74 -0.06
CA ARG A 235 -3.87 7.95 0.73
C ARG A 235 -3.30 9.13 -0.07
N LYS A 236 -2.21 8.90 -0.82
CA LYS A 236 -1.65 9.92 -1.72
C LYS A 236 -2.67 10.41 -2.75
N ARG A 237 -3.48 9.49 -3.30
CA ARG A 237 -4.54 9.85 -4.26
C ARG A 237 -5.67 10.66 -3.62
N LEU A 238 -6.08 10.33 -2.40
CA LEU A 238 -7.19 11.00 -1.71
C LEU A 238 -6.81 12.36 -1.13
N TYR A 239 -5.57 12.53 -0.65
CA TYR A 239 -5.19 13.67 0.19
C TYR A 239 -4.01 14.49 -0.34
N GLY A 240 -3.32 14.04 -1.40
CA GLY A 240 -2.11 14.70 -1.90
C GLY A 240 -0.86 14.33 -1.09
N ASP A 241 0.09 15.25 -1.03
CA ASP A 241 1.40 15.02 -0.41
C ASP A 241 1.35 14.93 1.13
N TYR A 242 2.27 14.14 1.69
CA TYR A 242 2.30 13.66 3.07
C TYR A 242 2.54 14.79 4.10
N TYR A 243 1.49 15.51 4.49
CA TYR A 243 1.51 16.19 5.78
C TYR A 243 1.11 15.18 6.86
N ALA A 244 2.02 14.93 7.80
CA ALA A 244 1.73 14.15 9.00
C ALA A 244 0.59 14.86 9.75
N ARG A 245 -0.62 14.30 9.68
CA ARG A 245 -1.77 14.86 10.39
C ARG A 245 -1.64 14.56 11.88
N PRO A 246 -2.14 15.45 12.74
CA PRO A 246 -2.24 15.16 14.17
C PRO A 246 -3.05 13.88 14.35
N HIS A 247 -2.40 12.84 14.86
CA HIS A 247 -2.98 11.54 15.17
C HIS A 247 -3.05 11.41 16.69
N ASP A 248 -4.20 10.97 17.21
CA ASP A 248 -4.36 10.73 18.65
C ASP A 248 -3.71 9.38 19.01
N PRO A 249 -2.68 9.35 19.88
CA PRO A 249 -2.01 8.12 20.29
C PRO A 249 -2.93 7.08 20.92
N LYS A 250 -4.13 7.46 21.35
CA LYS A 250 -5.17 6.53 21.83
C LYS A 250 -5.48 5.43 20.80
N TRP A 251 -5.34 5.72 19.50
CA TRP A 251 -5.66 4.81 18.41
C TRP A 251 -4.48 3.92 17.98
N ASP A 252 -3.29 4.17 18.53
CA ASP A 252 -2.09 3.36 18.31
C ASP A 252 -2.09 2.12 19.20
N LEU A 253 -2.96 1.16 18.85
CA LEU A 253 -3.04 -0.11 19.56
C LEU A 253 -1.94 -1.05 19.09
N HIS A 254 -0.97 -1.26 19.98
CA HIS A 254 0.14 -2.17 19.75
C HIS A 254 0.04 -3.41 20.65
N PRO A 255 -0.10 -4.61 20.06
CA PRO A 255 0.08 -5.85 20.81
C PRO A 255 1.47 -5.92 21.46
N PRO A 256 1.63 -6.78 22.50
CA PRO A 256 2.92 -7.00 23.15
C PRO A 256 4.06 -7.23 22.14
N ARG A 257 5.24 -6.70 22.42
CA ARG A 257 6.40 -6.83 21.50
C ARG A 257 6.68 -8.29 21.13
N TRP A 258 6.54 -9.21 22.09
CA TRP A 258 6.70 -10.65 21.87
C TRP A 258 5.68 -11.24 20.90
N SER A 259 4.40 -10.83 20.94
CA SER A 259 3.40 -11.36 20.01
C SER A 259 3.67 -10.89 18.57
N ARG A 260 4.15 -9.66 18.39
CA ARG A 260 4.61 -9.16 17.08
C ARG A 260 5.81 -9.94 16.56
N LEU A 261 6.81 -10.18 17.41
CA LEU A 261 7.98 -10.97 17.03
C LEU A 261 7.59 -12.41 16.68
N LEU A 262 6.75 -13.06 17.49
CA LEU A 262 6.23 -14.40 17.22
C LEU A 262 5.43 -14.45 15.91
N PHE A 263 4.64 -13.42 15.60
CA PHE A 263 3.93 -13.33 14.33
C PHE A 263 4.91 -13.21 13.15
N CYS A 264 5.91 -12.33 13.22
CA CYS A 264 6.91 -12.19 12.16
C CYS A 264 7.70 -13.48 11.94
N VAL A 265 8.15 -14.13 13.02
CA VAL A 265 8.87 -15.41 12.96
C VAL A 265 7.95 -16.51 12.42
N GLY A 266 6.70 -16.58 12.89
CA GLY A 266 5.73 -17.56 12.41
C GLY A 266 5.42 -17.42 10.93
N VAL A 267 5.24 -16.19 10.43
CA VAL A 267 5.03 -15.93 8.99
C VAL A 267 6.28 -16.32 8.19
N MET A 268 7.48 -15.99 8.67
CA MET A 268 8.74 -16.39 8.02
C MET A 268 8.87 -17.91 7.95
N VAL A 269 8.69 -18.61 9.08
CA VAL A 269 8.75 -20.07 9.16
C VAL A 269 7.69 -20.70 8.24
N GLY A 270 6.48 -20.16 8.20
CA GLY A 270 5.42 -20.66 7.32
C GLY A 270 5.82 -20.60 5.85
N HIS A 271 6.45 -19.52 5.40
CA HIS A 271 6.89 -19.42 3.99
C HIS A 271 8.02 -20.39 3.66
N TRP A 272 8.94 -20.62 4.60
CA TRP A 272 10.00 -21.62 4.44
C TRP A 272 9.44 -23.05 4.42
N LEU A 273 8.47 -23.35 5.29
CA LEU A 273 7.77 -24.63 5.28
C LEU A 273 6.99 -24.83 3.97
N ALA A 274 6.35 -23.78 3.44
CA ALA A 274 5.62 -23.87 2.17
C ALA A 274 6.54 -24.19 1.00
N ALA A 275 7.74 -23.62 0.98
CA ALA A 275 8.74 -23.92 -0.04
C ALA A 275 9.35 -25.32 0.10
N PHE A 276 9.35 -25.88 1.31
CA PHE A 276 9.79 -27.26 1.58
C PHE A 276 8.70 -28.30 1.26
N GLU A 277 7.44 -28.02 1.59
CA GLU A 277 6.29 -28.90 1.39
C GLU A 277 5.81 -28.90 -0.07
N GLY A 278 5.88 -27.76 -0.75
CA GLY A 278 5.39 -27.60 -2.11
C GLY A 278 6.12 -28.51 -3.10
N PRO A 279 5.42 -29.04 -4.12
CA PRO A 279 6.07 -29.79 -5.18
C PRO A 279 7.02 -28.88 -5.97
N GLU A 280 7.92 -29.51 -6.72
CA GLU A 280 8.87 -28.78 -7.56
C GLU A 280 8.13 -27.79 -8.48
N LEU A 281 8.64 -26.56 -8.59
CA LEU A 281 7.93 -25.46 -9.25
C LEU A 281 7.51 -25.76 -10.70
N HIS A 282 8.25 -26.62 -11.40
CA HIS A 282 7.94 -27.00 -12.78
C HIS A 282 6.76 -27.99 -12.90
N LEU A 283 6.43 -28.70 -11.81
CA LEU A 283 5.30 -29.64 -11.76
C LEU A 283 3.97 -28.93 -11.53
N ILE A 284 4.01 -27.65 -11.12
CA ILE A 284 2.80 -26.86 -10.91
C ILE A 284 2.18 -26.58 -12.29
N PRO A 285 0.97 -27.10 -12.57
CA PRO A 285 0.38 -26.97 -13.89
C PRO A 285 0.14 -25.50 -14.23
N GLY A 286 0.46 -25.13 -15.46
CA GLY A 286 0.17 -23.82 -16.01
C GLY A 286 -1.29 -23.66 -16.47
N GLY A 287 -1.57 -22.51 -17.09
CA GLY A 287 -2.82 -22.28 -17.83
C GLY A 287 -4.07 -22.14 -16.96
N TRP A 288 -5.20 -22.69 -17.43
CA TRP A 288 -6.52 -22.50 -16.83
C TRP A 288 -6.67 -23.12 -15.43
N SER A 289 -5.82 -24.09 -15.06
CA SER A 289 -5.79 -24.68 -13.72
C SER A 289 -5.49 -23.65 -12.62
N ASN A 290 -4.87 -22.53 -13.00
CA ASN A 290 -4.48 -21.44 -12.11
C ASN A 290 -5.50 -20.30 -12.00
N VAL A 291 -6.63 -20.40 -12.70
CA VAL A 291 -7.69 -19.37 -12.69
C VAL A 291 -8.20 -19.12 -11.28
N GLY A 292 -8.36 -20.17 -10.46
CA GLY A 292 -8.75 -20.03 -9.06
C GLY A 292 -7.79 -19.15 -8.26
N ILE A 293 -6.48 -19.32 -8.46
CA ILE A 293 -5.45 -18.52 -7.77
C ILE A 293 -5.49 -17.07 -8.26
N TRP A 294 -5.66 -16.84 -9.57
CA TRP A 294 -5.81 -15.48 -10.11
C TRP A 294 -7.06 -14.77 -9.57
N ILE A 295 -8.18 -15.47 -9.45
CA ILE A 295 -9.41 -14.94 -8.83
C ILE A 295 -9.14 -14.57 -7.37
N LEU A 296 -8.44 -15.42 -6.61
CA LEU A 296 -8.08 -15.14 -5.22
C LEU A 296 -7.14 -13.94 -5.07
N ILE A 297 -6.14 -13.80 -5.95
CA ILE A 297 -5.26 -12.61 -5.98
C ILE A 297 -6.10 -11.36 -6.25
N LEU A 298 -6.97 -11.39 -7.25
CA LEU A 298 -7.82 -10.25 -7.59
C LEU A 298 -8.77 -9.90 -6.43
N ALA A 299 -9.41 -10.90 -5.81
CA ALA A 299 -10.27 -10.71 -4.65
C ALA A 299 -9.50 -10.10 -3.46
N THR A 300 -8.27 -10.56 -3.21
CA THR A 300 -7.38 -10.03 -2.18
C THR A 300 -7.07 -8.55 -2.42
N LEU A 301 -6.67 -8.19 -3.63
CA LEU A 301 -6.34 -6.81 -4.00
C LEU A 301 -7.56 -5.88 -3.96
N LEU A 302 -8.71 -6.35 -4.44
CA LEU A 302 -9.96 -5.59 -4.39
C LEU A 302 -10.43 -5.39 -2.94
N MET A 303 -10.33 -6.41 -2.09
CA MET A 303 -10.69 -6.29 -0.69
C MET A 303 -9.77 -5.30 0.03
N GLN A 304 -8.46 -5.36 -0.23
CA GLN A 304 -7.50 -4.39 0.31
C GLN A 304 -7.78 -2.96 -0.18
N TYR A 305 -8.02 -2.76 -1.49
CA TYR A 305 -8.33 -1.44 -2.07
C TYR A 305 -9.54 -0.82 -1.39
N ASN A 306 -10.65 -1.55 -1.40
CA ASN A 306 -11.92 -1.02 -0.90
C ASN A 306 -11.83 -0.75 0.60
N SER A 307 -11.25 -1.66 1.38
CA SER A 307 -11.12 -1.49 2.84
C SER A 307 -10.28 -0.25 3.18
N THR A 308 -9.14 -0.09 2.51
CA THR A 308 -8.27 1.07 2.67
C THR A 308 -8.96 2.36 2.25
N PHE A 309 -9.65 2.35 1.12
CA PHE A 309 -10.33 3.52 0.57
C PHE A 309 -11.45 4.01 1.50
N TYR A 310 -12.31 3.11 1.98
CA TYR A 310 -13.37 3.45 2.92
C TYR A 310 -12.79 3.89 4.28
N LEU A 311 -11.78 3.20 4.80
CA LEU A 311 -11.16 3.58 6.06
C LEU A 311 -10.50 4.96 5.98
N ALA A 312 -9.71 5.21 4.94
CA ALA A 312 -9.09 6.51 4.71
C ALA A 312 -10.16 7.61 4.65
N LYS A 313 -11.14 7.47 3.76
CA LYS A 313 -12.19 8.48 3.51
C LYS A 313 -12.96 8.89 4.77
N TYR A 314 -13.26 7.95 5.66
CA TYR A 314 -14.14 8.17 6.82
C TYR A 314 -13.42 8.27 8.17
N SER A 315 -12.22 7.70 8.31
CA SER A 315 -11.46 7.71 9.58
C SER A 315 -10.30 8.70 9.56
N GLU A 316 -9.55 8.80 8.46
CA GLU A 316 -8.27 9.53 8.42
C GLU A 316 -8.42 11.01 8.06
N LYS A 317 -9.63 11.42 7.66
CA LYS A 317 -9.97 12.86 7.49
C LYS A 317 -10.03 13.58 8.84
N VAL A 318 -10.13 12.85 9.95
CA VAL A 318 -10.44 13.39 11.27
C VAL A 318 -9.43 12.90 12.30
N VAL A 319 -9.10 13.75 13.27
CA VAL A 319 -8.19 13.41 14.38
C VAL A 319 -8.77 12.28 15.25
N VAL A 320 -10.10 12.22 15.35
CA VAL A 320 -10.86 11.18 16.05
C VAL A 320 -11.96 10.70 15.11
N PRO A 321 -12.10 9.38 14.87
CA PRO A 321 -13.13 8.86 13.98
C PRO A 321 -14.53 9.24 14.49
N ILE A 322 -15.34 9.84 13.61
CA ILE A 322 -16.65 10.42 13.98
C ILE A 322 -17.76 9.36 13.92
N ALA A 323 -17.57 8.28 13.15
CA ALA A 323 -18.58 7.26 12.94
C ALA A 323 -17.96 5.89 12.61
N VAL A 324 -18.72 4.84 12.95
CA VAL A 324 -18.39 3.46 12.56
C VAL A 324 -18.62 3.29 11.06
N VAL A 325 -17.60 2.82 10.35
CA VAL A 325 -17.69 2.54 8.92
C VAL A 325 -18.41 1.20 8.72
N GLN A 326 -19.59 1.23 8.10
CA GLN A 326 -20.42 0.04 7.85
C GLN A 326 -20.58 -0.26 6.35
N PHE A 327 -19.81 0.38 5.47
CA PHE A 327 -19.97 0.28 4.01
C PHE A 327 -18.83 -0.49 3.34
N GLY A 328 -19.10 -1.05 2.16
CA GLY A 328 -18.12 -1.82 1.42
C GLY A 328 -17.79 -3.15 2.11
N PRO A 329 -16.50 -3.57 2.15
CA PRO A 329 -16.08 -4.83 2.77
C PRO A 329 -16.47 -4.98 4.24
N PHE A 330 -16.62 -3.85 4.95
CA PHE A 330 -17.07 -3.80 6.35
C PHE A 330 -18.49 -4.34 6.55
N ARG A 331 -19.30 -4.51 5.48
CA ARG A 331 -20.63 -5.14 5.58
C ARG A 331 -20.57 -6.65 5.79
N TRP A 332 -19.49 -7.29 5.36
CA TRP A 332 -19.34 -8.74 5.42
C TRP A 332 -18.48 -9.17 6.60
N VAL A 333 -17.46 -8.38 6.90
CA VAL A 333 -16.44 -8.72 7.91
C VAL A 333 -16.05 -7.47 8.67
N ARG A 334 -15.90 -7.58 10.00
CA ARG A 334 -15.55 -6.42 10.85
C ARG A 334 -14.16 -5.84 10.56
N HIS A 335 -13.20 -6.70 10.25
CA HIS A 335 -11.80 -6.32 10.00
C HIS A 335 -11.31 -6.76 8.61
N PRO A 336 -11.76 -6.11 7.52
CA PRO A 336 -11.50 -6.58 6.17
C PRO A 336 -10.04 -6.39 5.72
N ILE A 337 -9.26 -5.49 6.34
CA ILE A 337 -7.81 -5.33 6.09
C ILE A 337 -7.00 -6.52 6.63
N TYR A 338 -7.39 -7.07 7.79
CA TYR A 338 -6.75 -8.29 8.31
C TYR A 338 -7.15 -9.49 7.48
N SER A 339 -8.43 -9.53 7.09
CA SER A 339 -8.98 -10.56 6.21
C SER A 339 -8.25 -10.62 4.87
N SER A 340 -7.92 -9.47 4.26
CA SER A 340 -7.19 -9.42 2.99
C SER A 340 -5.74 -9.84 3.17
N THR A 341 -5.11 -9.51 4.30
CA THR A 341 -3.75 -9.97 4.58
C THR A 341 -3.70 -11.48 4.81
N MET A 342 -4.68 -12.03 5.53
CA MET A 342 -4.84 -13.48 5.68
C MET A 342 -5.09 -14.16 4.34
N LEU A 343 -5.92 -13.58 3.47
CA LEU A 343 -6.21 -14.10 2.15
C LEU A 343 -4.98 -14.04 1.24
N LEU A 344 -4.15 -12.98 1.33
CA LEU A 344 -2.88 -12.88 0.62
C LEU A 344 -1.96 -14.05 0.96
N PHE A 345 -1.78 -14.32 2.26
CA PHE A 345 -0.98 -15.45 2.71
C PHE A 345 -1.64 -16.75 2.26
N ALA A 346 -2.93 -16.96 2.49
CA ALA A 346 -3.59 -18.19 2.07
C ALA A 346 -3.43 -18.48 0.56
N THR A 347 -3.52 -17.45 -0.27
CA THR A 347 -3.37 -17.55 -1.72
C THR A 347 -1.94 -17.92 -2.13
N TYR A 348 -0.91 -17.41 -1.46
CA TYR A 348 0.49 -17.80 -1.68
C TYR A 348 0.72 -19.29 -1.41
N PHE A 349 0.26 -19.77 -0.26
CA PHE A 349 0.47 -21.15 0.16
C PHE A 349 -0.33 -22.13 -0.71
N LEU A 350 -1.54 -21.74 -1.11
CA LEU A 350 -2.34 -22.52 -2.05
C LEU A 350 -1.70 -22.58 -3.44
N ALA A 351 -1.06 -21.50 -3.89
CA ALA A 351 -0.36 -21.46 -5.16
C ALA A 351 0.88 -22.37 -5.19
N LEU A 352 1.58 -22.49 -4.05
CA LEU A 352 2.66 -23.45 -3.85
C LEU A 352 2.17 -24.87 -3.52
N ARG A 353 0.85 -25.11 -3.47
CA ARG A 353 0.24 -26.42 -3.15
C ARG A 353 0.72 -27.00 -1.82
N ALA A 354 0.91 -26.15 -0.80
CA ALA A 354 1.39 -26.51 0.52
C ALA A 354 0.27 -26.40 1.60
N PRO A 355 -0.62 -27.40 1.72
CA PRO A 355 -1.79 -27.34 2.61
C PRO A 355 -1.45 -27.34 4.12
N LEU A 356 -0.39 -28.02 4.57
CA LEU A 356 0.00 -28.03 5.99
C LEU A 356 0.56 -26.67 6.40
N SER A 357 1.40 -26.10 5.55
CA SER A 357 1.96 -24.77 5.73
C SER A 357 0.85 -23.70 5.69
N LEU A 358 -0.16 -23.89 4.84
CA LEU A 358 -1.37 -23.05 4.80
C LEU A 358 -2.11 -23.08 6.15
N LEU A 359 -2.34 -24.27 6.71
CA LEU A 359 -3.00 -24.41 8.00
C LEU A 359 -2.19 -23.71 9.11
N PHE A 360 -0.87 -23.89 9.09
CA PHE A 360 0.04 -23.25 10.04
C PHE A 360 -0.02 -21.72 9.97
N VAL A 361 0.10 -21.11 8.78
CA VAL A 361 0.07 -19.65 8.65
C VAL A 361 -1.30 -19.07 9.02
N VAL A 362 -2.39 -19.76 8.69
CA VAL A 362 -3.74 -19.35 9.09
C VAL A 362 -3.88 -19.36 10.61
N ALA A 363 -3.37 -20.37 11.30
CA ALA A 363 -3.37 -20.43 12.76
C ALA A 363 -2.56 -19.27 13.38
N VAL A 364 -1.37 -18.99 12.84
CA VAL A 364 -0.52 -17.85 13.27
C VAL A 364 -1.26 -16.52 13.09
N CYS A 365 -1.91 -16.32 11.95
CA CYS A 365 -2.70 -15.14 11.66
C CYS A 365 -3.90 -14.99 12.60
N LEU A 366 -4.67 -16.05 12.83
CA LEU A 366 -5.82 -16.03 13.72
C LEU A 366 -5.42 -15.66 15.16
N MET A 367 -4.31 -16.21 15.65
CA MET A 367 -3.80 -15.89 16.98
C MET A 367 -3.41 -14.41 17.10
N TYR A 368 -2.65 -13.89 16.15
CA TYR A 368 -2.18 -12.50 16.19
C TYR A 368 -3.30 -11.48 15.93
N TYR A 369 -4.04 -11.64 14.82
CA TYR A 369 -5.12 -10.73 14.47
C TYR A 369 -6.30 -10.84 15.42
N GLY A 370 -6.56 -12.02 16.01
CA GLY A 370 -7.58 -12.18 17.04
C GLY A 370 -7.30 -11.33 18.28
N GLN A 371 -6.05 -11.31 18.77
CA GLN A 371 -5.64 -10.45 19.88
C GLN A 371 -5.74 -8.97 19.52
N LYS A 372 -5.24 -8.59 18.34
CA LYS A 372 -5.25 -7.19 17.89
C LYS A 372 -6.67 -6.66 17.68
N ALA A 373 -7.52 -7.43 17.01
CA ALA A 373 -8.91 -7.07 16.76
C ALA A 373 -9.72 -6.95 18.04
N LYS A 374 -9.43 -7.76 19.07
CA LYS A 374 -10.09 -7.63 20.37
C LYS A 374 -9.76 -6.28 21.02
N MET A 375 -8.48 -5.90 21.04
CA MET A 375 -8.06 -4.59 21.57
C MET A 375 -8.71 -3.43 20.80
N GLU A 376 -8.77 -3.54 19.47
CA GLU A 376 -9.43 -2.55 18.63
C GLU A 376 -10.95 -2.49 18.87
N GLU A 377 -11.61 -3.65 19.01
CA GLU A 377 -13.03 -3.74 19.34
C GLU A 377 -13.35 -3.12 20.71
N ASP A 378 -12.54 -3.41 21.73
CA ASP A 378 -12.72 -2.86 23.08
C ASP A 378 -12.62 -1.32 23.06
N LEU A 379 -11.67 -0.76 22.31
CA LEU A 379 -11.53 0.69 22.11
C LEU A 379 -12.71 1.28 21.31
N MET A 380 -13.22 0.55 20.32
CA MET A 380 -14.40 0.98 19.55
C MET A 380 -15.64 1.01 20.43
N ILE A 381 -15.81 0.05 21.32
CA ILE A 381 -16.92 0.00 22.28
C ILE A 381 -16.81 1.17 23.26
N GLU A 382 -15.62 1.45 23.79
CA GLU A 382 -15.39 2.59 24.69
C GLU A 382 -15.73 3.93 24.01
N THR A 383 -15.41 4.07 22.72
CA THR A 383 -15.57 5.34 21.99
C THR A 383 -16.98 5.53 21.40
N PHE A 384 -17.57 4.48 20.84
CA PHE A 384 -18.82 4.56 20.08
C PHE A 384 -20.02 3.90 20.79
N GLY A 385 -19.79 3.17 21.89
CA GLY A 385 -20.83 2.55 22.70
C GLY A 385 -21.80 1.69 21.90
N GLU A 386 -23.10 1.98 22.04
CA GLU A 386 -24.20 1.24 21.42
C GLU A 386 -24.10 1.16 19.89
N LYS A 387 -23.57 2.19 19.22
CA LYS A 387 -23.46 2.19 17.74
C LYS A 387 -22.55 1.07 17.24
N TYR A 388 -21.49 0.76 17.99
CA TYR A 388 -20.59 -0.33 17.63
C TYR A 388 -21.17 -1.69 18.01
N LEU A 389 -21.88 -1.78 19.13
CA LEU A 389 -22.59 -2.99 19.53
C LEU A 389 -23.68 -3.38 18.51
N GLU A 390 -24.43 -2.41 17.99
CA GLU A 390 -25.40 -2.64 16.92
C GLU A 390 -24.72 -3.16 15.64
N TYR A 391 -23.56 -2.60 15.28
CA TYR A 391 -22.76 -3.06 14.15
C TYR A 391 -22.24 -4.49 14.36
N MET A 392 -21.74 -4.83 15.55
CA MET A 392 -21.34 -6.20 15.89
C MET A 392 -22.51 -7.19 15.82
N GLY A 393 -23.72 -6.75 16.17
CA GLY A 393 -24.94 -7.56 16.01
C GLY A 393 -25.29 -7.84 14.55
N LYS A 394 -25.06 -6.86 13.66
CA LYS A 394 -25.28 -6.99 12.21
C LYS A 394 -24.20 -7.82 11.51
N VAL A 395 -22.93 -7.61 11.87
CA VAL A 395 -21.77 -8.25 11.23
C VAL A 395 -21.14 -9.25 12.20
N ARG A 396 -21.56 -10.51 12.08
CA ARG A 396 -21.13 -11.59 12.97
C ARG A 396 -19.65 -11.94 12.80
N TYR A 397 -19.15 -11.94 11.56
CA TYR A 397 -17.81 -12.42 11.22
C TYR A 397 -16.71 -11.39 11.51
N LYS A 398 -15.61 -11.83 12.12
CA LYS A 398 -14.42 -11.03 12.44
C LYS A 398 -13.44 -10.95 11.28
N PHE A 399 -13.11 -12.08 10.67
CA PHE A 399 -12.08 -12.20 9.63
C PHE A 399 -12.51 -13.07 8.45
N ILE A 400 -13.11 -14.24 8.72
CA ILE A 400 -13.43 -15.21 7.67
C ILE A 400 -14.96 -15.30 7.60
N PRO A 401 -15.58 -14.90 6.48
CA PRO A 401 -17.00 -15.10 6.27
C PRO A 401 -17.35 -16.57 6.53
N LEU A 402 -18.40 -16.81 7.32
CA LEU A 402 -18.94 -18.14 7.65
C LEU A 402 -18.12 -18.99 8.64
N VAL A 403 -16.94 -18.54 9.09
CA VAL A 403 -16.11 -19.32 10.04
C VAL A 403 -15.88 -18.55 11.33
N TYR A 404 -15.36 -17.31 11.24
CA TYR A 404 -14.94 -16.56 12.42
C TYR A 404 -15.03 -15.06 12.22
#